data_AF-A0A0G1UTI9-F1
#
_entry.id   AF-A0A0G1UTI9-F1
#
_cell.length_a   1.000
_cell.length_b   1.000
_cell.length_c   1.000
_cell.angle_alpha   90.00
_cell.angle_beta   90.00
_cell.angle_gamma   90.00
#
_symmetry.space_group_name_H-M   'P 1'
#
loop_
_entity.id
_entity.type
_entity.pdbx_description
1 polymer ?
#
loop_
_entity_poly.entity_id
_entity_poly.type
_entity_poly.pdbx_seq_one_letter_code
_entity_poly.pdbx_strand_id
1 'polypeptide(L)'
;MSQESESKQGKQVKPITPREVGEEQARVFPDQVVEAFNELIAQSFTGGYATILQKDAVKLMVEKGLNKKDIFDKGWLNIEDMYRKTGWDVEYDKPGYDESYEPAFKFSKKRSSRR
;
A
#
# COMPACT_ATOMS: atom_id res chain seq x y z
N MET A 1 -31.48 33.08 -23.39
CA MET A 1 -30.17 32.95 -22.69
C MET A 1 -29.92 31.48 -22.48
N SER A 2 -28.73 31.05 -22.87
CA SER A 2 -28.34 29.69 -23.23
C SER A 2 -28.54 28.65 -22.13
N GLN A 3 -29.09 27.50 -22.50
CA GLN A 3 -28.96 26.27 -21.73
C GLN A 3 -27.55 25.72 -21.97
N GLU A 4 -26.68 25.78 -20.98
CA GLU A 4 -25.40 25.07 -21.02
C GLU A 4 -25.63 23.66 -20.45
N SER A 5 -25.71 22.70 -21.37
CA SER A 5 -25.88 21.29 -21.08
C SER A 5 -24.50 20.65 -20.97
N GLU A 6 -23.93 20.59 -19.77
CA GLU A 6 -22.69 19.85 -19.55
C GLU A 6 -22.95 18.34 -19.59
N SER A 7 -22.52 17.76 -20.71
CA SER A 7 -22.57 16.35 -21.01
C SER A 7 -21.58 15.58 -20.14
N LYS A 8 -22.02 14.94 -19.06
CA LYS A 8 -21.21 13.92 -18.40
C LYS A 8 -21.26 12.64 -19.23
N GLN A 9 -20.29 12.49 -20.13
CA GLN A 9 -20.03 11.27 -20.88
C GLN A 9 -19.94 10.07 -19.94
N GLY A 10 -20.85 9.12 -20.11
CA GLY A 10 -20.82 7.82 -19.46
C GLY A 10 -19.56 7.07 -19.86
N LYS A 11 -18.56 7.07 -18.98
CA LYS A 11 -17.34 6.27 -19.14
C LYS A 11 -17.78 4.80 -19.12
N GLN A 12 -17.79 4.14 -20.28
CA GLN A 12 -18.01 2.69 -20.36
C GLN A 12 -17.07 2.02 -19.37
N VAL A 13 -17.64 1.39 -18.34
CA VAL A 13 -16.86 0.73 -17.30
C VAL A 13 -16.29 -0.54 -17.92
N LYS A 14 -15.01 -0.48 -18.33
CA LYS A 14 -14.28 -1.66 -18.82
C LYS A 14 -13.71 -2.41 -17.61
N PRO A 15 -13.66 -3.74 -17.64
CA PRO A 15 -12.95 -4.50 -16.61
C PRO A 15 -11.50 -4.00 -16.50
N ILE A 16 -11.05 -3.76 -15.27
CA ILE A 16 -9.66 -3.38 -15.02
C ILE A 16 -8.75 -4.58 -15.25
N THR A 17 -7.60 -4.35 -15.89
CA THR A 17 -6.59 -5.38 -16.05
C THR A 17 -5.83 -5.62 -14.73
N PRO A 18 -5.17 -6.78 -14.53
CA PRO A 18 -4.39 -7.04 -13.32
C PRO A 18 -3.32 -5.97 -13.03
N ARG A 19 -2.80 -5.31 -14.07
CA ARG A 19 -1.83 -4.22 -13.95
C ARG A 19 -2.45 -2.91 -13.46
N GLU A 20 -3.68 -2.63 -13.89
CA GLU A 20 -4.47 -1.47 -13.46
C GLU A 20 -5.03 -1.65 -12.05
N VAL A 21 -5.17 -2.89 -11.56
CA VAL A 21 -5.57 -3.16 -10.16
C VAL A 21 -4.69 -2.39 -9.18
N GLY A 22 -3.37 -2.40 -9.37
CA GLY A 22 -2.46 -1.67 -8.49
C GLY A 22 -2.52 -0.14 -8.66
N GLU A 23 -3.06 0.38 -9.76
CA GLU A 23 -3.27 1.84 -9.96
C GLU A 23 -4.58 2.29 -9.32
N GLU A 24 -5.64 1.50 -9.49
CA GLU A 24 -6.93 1.75 -8.86
C GLU A 24 -6.87 1.53 -7.34
N GLN A 25 -6.12 0.52 -6.88
CA GLN A 25 -5.81 0.37 -5.46
C GLN A 25 -5.11 1.62 -4.93
N ALA A 26 -4.08 2.13 -5.59
CA ALA A 26 -3.40 3.34 -5.14
C ALA A 26 -4.33 4.57 -5.02
N ARG A 27 -5.42 4.63 -5.79
CA ARG A 27 -6.45 5.69 -5.67
C ARG A 27 -7.43 5.51 -4.51
N VAL A 28 -7.60 4.28 -4.02
CA VAL A 28 -8.51 3.93 -2.93
C VAL A 28 -7.81 3.98 -1.57
N PHE A 29 -6.48 4.02 -1.54
CA PHE A 29 -5.72 4.08 -0.31
C PHE A 29 -5.82 5.48 0.29
N PRO A 30 -6.21 5.62 1.57
CA PRO A 30 -6.09 6.87 2.30
C PRO A 30 -4.63 7.32 2.37
N ASP A 31 -4.39 8.62 2.29
CA ASP A 31 -3.05 9.21 2.41
C ASP A 31 -2.37 8.80 3.72
N GLN A 32 -3.16 8.66 4.80
CA GLN A 32 -2.68 8.22 6.11
C GLN A 32 -2.01 6.84 6.10
N VAL A 33 -2.42 5.94 5.19
CA VAL A 33 -1.78 4.62 5.05
C VAL A 33 -0.36 4.79 4.54
N VAL A 34 -0.19 5.59 3.49
CA VAL A 34 1.11 5.85 2.87
C VAL A 34 2.01 6.61 3.84
N GLU A 35 1.48 7.62 4.53
CA GLU A 35 2.21 8.33 5.58
C GLU A 35 2.72 7.41 6.68
N ALA A 36 1.85 6.52 7.21
CA ALA A 36 2.24 5.60 8.27
C ALA A 36 3.41 4.70 7.84
N PHE A 37 3.35 4.14 6.64
CA PHE A 37 4.44 3.32 6.12
C PHE A 37 5.71 4.14 5.86
N ASN A 38 5.60 5.33 5.28
CA ASN A 38 6.76 6.20 5.05
C ASN A 38 7.48 6.55 6.36
N GLU A 39 6.74 6.89 7.42
CA GLU A 39 7.31 7.17 8.74
C GLU A 39 8.01 5.94 9.33
N LEU A 40 7.37 4.78 9.28
CA LEU A 40 7.94 3.53 9.79
C LEU A 40 9.20 3.13 9.01
N ILE A 41 9.17 3.25 7.67
CA ILE A 41 10.34 3.01 6.83
C ILE A 41 11.45 3.97 7.24
N ALA A 42 11.19 5.27 7.33
CA ALA A 42 12.20 6.26 7.70
C ALA A 42 12.83 6.00 9.08
N GLN A 43 12.04 5.51 10.05
CA GLN A 43 12.51 5.16 11.38
C GLN A 43 13.33 3.86 11.42
N SER A 44 12.92 2.84 10.65
CA SER A 44 13.53 1.51 10.67
C SER A 44 14.56 1.27 9.56
N PHE A 45 14.78 2.22 8.66
CA PHE A 45 15.70 2.06 7.54
C PHE A 45 17.16 2.11 8.00
N THR A 46 17.79 0.94 8.10
CA THR A 46 19.19 0.78 8.50
C THR A 46 19.85 -0.29 7.64
N GLY A 47 21.08 -0.05 7.18
CA GLY A 47 21.83 -1.05 6.42
C GLY A 47 21.26 -1.37 5.02
N GLY A 48 20.40 -0.50 4.47
CA GLY A 48 19.84 -0.64 3.12
C GLY A 48 18.48 -1.33 3.03
N TYR A 49 17.89 -1.70 4.17
CA TYR A 49 16.54 -2.23 4.27
C TYR A 49 15.83 -1.68 5.52
N ALA A 50 14.50 -1.83 5.57
CA ALA A 50 13.68 -1.56 6.75
C ALA A 50 12.75 -2.74 6.99
N THR A 51 12.61 -3.17 8.24
CA THR A 51 11.67 -4.22 8.64
C THR A 51 10.58 -3.60 9.50
N ILE A 52 9.33 -3.68 9.03
CA ILE A 52 8.17 -3.09 9.68
C ILE A 52 7.20 -4.19 10.08
N LEU A 53 6.90 -4.34 11.37
CA LEU A 53 5.91 -5.32 11.80
C LEU A 53 4.51 -4.87 11.38
N GLN A 54 3.66 -5.79 10.94
CA GLN A 54 2.29 -5.47 10.55
C GLN A 54 1.52 -4.82 11.71
N LYS A 55 1.74 -5.28 12.94
CA LYS A 55 1.10 -4.69 14.12
C LYS A 55 1.46 -3.22 14.33
N ASP A 56 2.69 -2.82 14.05
CA ASP A 56 3.18 -1.45 14.22
C ASP A 56 2.62 -0.55 13.10
N ALA A 57 2.56 -1.07 11.87
CA ALA A 57 1.88 -0.40 10.75
C ALA A 57 0.40 -0.16 11.05
N VAL A 58 -0.32 -1.19 11.50
CA VAL A 58 -1.74 -1.06 11.87
C VAL A 58 -1.93 -0.11 13.04
N LYS A 59 -1.06 -0.17 14.06
CA LYS A 59 -1.11 0.75 15.20
C LYS A 59 -0.98 2.20 14.74
N LEU A 60 0.03 2.52 13.94
CA LEU A 60 0.28 3.88 13.46
C LEU A 60 -0.85 4.39 12.55
N MET A 61 -1.41 3.52 11.70
CA MET A 61 -2.59 3.86 10.90
C MET A 61 -3.80 4.21 11.77
N VAL A 62 -4.03 3.47 12.85
CA VAL A 62 -5.10 3.76 13.80
C VAL A 62 -4.83 5.07 14.54
N GLU A 63 -3.59 5.35 14.93
CA GLU A 63 -3.19 6.63 15.53
C GLU A 63 -3.41 7.81 14.58
N LYS A 64 -3.30 7.59 13.26
CA LYS A 64 -3.66 8.58 12.22
C LYS A 64 -5.17 8.68 11.93
N GLY A 65 -6.01 7.99 12.69
CA GLY A 65 -7.47 8.08 12.61
C GLY A 65 -8.14 7.07 11.69
N LEU A 66 -7.42 6.03 11.23
CA LEU A 66 -8.02 4.94 10.47
C LEU A 66 -8.66 3.88 11.38
N ASN A 67 -9.74 3.26 10.93
CA ASN A 67 -10.36 2.18 11.69
C ASN A 67 -9.62 0.86 11.43
N LYS A 68 -9.25 0.14 12.50
CA LYS A 68 -8.59 -1.17 12.40
C LYS A 68 -9.36 -2.15 11.52
N LYS A 69 -10.69 -2.20 11.63
CA LYS A 69 -11.54 -3.07 10.80
C LYS A 69 -11.41 -2.72 9.32
N ASP A 70 -11.50 -1.43 8.98
CA ASP A 70 -11.37 -0.95 7.61
C ASP A 70 -9.99 -1.25 7.00
N ILE A 71 -8.92 -1.16 7.80
CA ILE A 71 -7.56 -1.49 7.32
C ILE A 71 -7.50 -2.91 6.74
N PHE A 72 -8.12 -3.88 7.41
CA PHE A 72 -8.16 -5.27 6.95
C PHE A 72 -9.24 -5.50 5.88
N ASP A 73 -10.47 -5.03 6.10
CA ASP A 73 -11.60 -5.22 5.18
C ASP A 73 -11.34 -4.59 3.79
N LYS A 74 -10.70 -3.41 3.76
CA LYS A 74 -10.40 -2.70 2.50
C LYS A 74 -9.03 -3.06 1.92
N GLY A 75 -8.29 -3.95 2.57
CA GLY A 75 -6.99 -4.41 2.09
C GLY A 75 -5.93 -3.32 2.03
N TRP A 76 -5.98 -2.34 2.93
CA TRP A 76 -5.01 -1.23 2.98
C TRP A 76 -3.58 -1.67 3.35
N LEU A 77 -3.39 -2.94 3.72
CA LEU A 77 -2.07 -3.53 3.93
C LEU A 77 -1.41 -4.04 2.63
N ASN A 78 -2.13 -4.07 1.50
CA ASN A 78 -1.61 -4.50 0.20
C ASN A 78 -0.78 -3.39 -0.47
N ILE A 79 0.22 -2.86 0.24
CA ILE A 79 1.06 -1.73 -0.20
C ILE A 79 2.18 -2.15 -1.17
N GLU A 80 2.41 -3.44 -1.35
CA GLU A 80 3.60 -3.96 -2.03
C GLU A 80 3.73 -3.43 -3.45
N ASP A 81 2.67 -3.52 -4.26
CA ASP A 81 2.69 -3.04 -5.64
C ASP A 81 2.88 -1.51 -5.74
N MET A 82 2.31 -0.76 -4.79
CA MET A 82 2.46 0.69 -4.73
C MET A 82 3.91 1.09 -4.54
N TYR A 83 4.59 0.50 -3.55
CA TYR A 83 5.99 0.80 -3.27
C TYR A 83 6.94 0.16 -4.29
N ARG A 84 6.60 -1.01 -4.86
CA ARG A 84 7.38 -1.64 -5.94
C ARG A 84 7.45 -0.78 -7.20
N LYS A 85 6.41 0.02 -7.47
CA LYS A 85 6.37 1.01 -8.56
C LYS A 85 7.28 2.21 -8.32
N THR A 86 7.51 2.60 -7.07
CA THR A 86 8.38 3.74 -6.71
C THR A 86 9.85 3.37 -6.53
N GLY A 87 10.23 2.12 -6.85
CA GLY A 87 11.62 1.67 -6.80
C GLY A 87 12.01 0.97 -5.51
N TRP A 88 11.05 0.62 -4.66
CA TRP A 88 11.26 -0.30 -3.56
C TRP A 88 11.14 -1.75 -4.03
N ASP A 89 11.75 -2.64 -3.28
CA ASP A 89 11.43 -4.06 -3.24
C ASP A 89 10.77 -4.31 -1.89
N VAL A 90 9.55 -4.84 -1.93
CA VAL A 90 8.74 -5.09 -0.74
C VAL A 90 8.43 -6.57 -0.68
N GLU A 91 8.78 -7.19 0.44
CA GLU A 91 8.51 -8.59 0.75
C GLU A 91 7.65 -8.64 2.00
N TYR A 92 6.48 -9.28 1.91
CA TYR A 92 5.63 -9.53 3.06
C TYR A 92 5.91 -10.93 3.60
N ASP A 93 6.50 -10.98 4.79
CA ASP A 93 6.78 -12.20 5.52
C ASP A 93 5.61 -12.51 6.44
N LYS A 94 4.95 -13.65 6.20
CA LYS A 94 3.77 -14.09 6.95
C LYS A 94 4.09 -15.45 7.57
N PRO A 95 3.85 -15.62 8.89
CA PRO A 95 4.06 -16.91 9.55
C PRO A 95 3.26 -18.03 8.86
N GLY A 96 3.92 -19.18 8.71
CA GLY A 96 3.27 -20.43 8.36
C GLY A 96 2.28 -20.89 9.44
N TYR A 97 1.53 -21.94 9.14
CA TYR A 97 0.48 -22.48 10.03
C TYR A 97 1.00 -22.88 11.43
N ASP A 98 2.28 -23.25 11.54
CA ASP A 98 2.94 -23.70 12.78
C ASP A 98 3.94 -22.68 13.34
N GLU A 99 3.99 -21.45 12.82
CA GLU A 99 4.96 -20.44 13.22
C GLU A 99 4.31 -19.32 14.04
N SER A 100 4.93 -18.95 15.16
CA SER A 100 4.40 -17.97 16.11
C SER A 100 5.07 -16.58 16.02
N TYR A 101 5.73 -16.25 14.90
CA TYR A 101 6.30 -14.91 14.71
C TYR A 101 5.30 -13.94 14.09
N GLU A 102 5.53 -12.66 14.34
CA GLU A 102 4.64 -11.61 13.85
C GLU A 102 4.90 -11.31 12.38
N PRO A 103 3.85 -11.20 11.55
CA PRO A 103 4.01 -10.84 10.15
C PRO A 103 4.68 -9.48 9.99
N ALA A 104 5.57 -9.36 9.01
CA ALA A 104 6.39 -8.18 8.79
C ALA A 104 6.54 -7.84 7.31
N PHE A 105 6.65 -6.55 7.02
CA PHE A 105 7.00 -6.02 5.72
C PHE A 105 8.47 -5.66 5.71
N LYS A 106 9.21 -6.23 4.76
CA LYS A 106 10.61 -5.91 4.53
C LYS A 106 10.71 -5.04 3.29
N PHE A 107 11.14 -3.80 3.49
CA PHE A 107 11.43 -2.86 2.42
C PHE A 107 12.91 -2.86 2.15
N SER A 108 13.31 -2.98 0.90
CA SER A 108 14.70 -2.81 0.48
C SER A 108 14.75 -2.01 -0.82
N LYS A 109 15.92 -1.44 -1.14
CA LYS A 109 16.09 -0.81 -2.46
C LYS A 109 15.93 -1.87 -3.54
N LYS A 110 15.10 -1.60 -4.55
CA LYS A 110 14.97 -2.48 -5.71
C LYS A 110 16.36 -2.70 -6.30
N ARG A 111 16.82 -3.96 -6.30
CA ARG A 111 18.08 -4.29 -6.96
C ARG A 111 17.89 -3.93 -8.43
N SER A 112 18.67 -2.96 -8.90
CA SER A 112 18.81 -2.74 -10.33
C SER A 112 19.47 -3.99 -10.89
N SER A 113 18.64 -4.89 -11.42
CA SER A 113 19.10 -5.92 -12.33
C SER A 113 19.72 -5.18 -13.51
N ARG A 114 21.05 -5.04 -13.50
CA ARG A 114 21.82 -4.61 -14.66
C ARG A 114 21.63 -5.70 -15.71
N ARG A 115 20.78 -5.43 -16.69
CA ARG A 115 20.77 -6.09 -18.00
C ARG A 115 21.45 -5.17 -18.99
#